data_AF-A0A497FKQ6-F1
#
_entry.id   AF-A0A497FKQ6-F1
#
_cell.length_a   1.000
_cell.length_b   1.000
_cell.length_c   1.000
_cell.angle_alpha   90.00
_cell.angle_beta   90.00
_cell.angle_gamma   90.00
#
_symmetry.space_group_name_H-M   'P 1'
#
loop_
_entity.id
_entity.type
_entity.pdbx_description
1 polymer ?
#
loop_
_entity_poly.entity_id
_entity_poly.type
_entity_poly.pdbx_seq_one_letter_code
_entity_poly.pdbx_strand_id
1 'polypeptide(L)'
;MKCRVCGAKAKVHLRYANTAFCEKHFIEFFERRVKRTIERFKMIEKGDKVVVAVSGGKDSLALLYVLNELSKVMDFEILAVTIDLGIGEYSKLSVEIAEKNYKHLRVDYRIVELKDYGFTIDEV
;
A
#
# COMPACT_ATOMS: atom_id res chain seq x y z
N MET A 1 -9.19 -19.67 18.67
CA MET A 1 -10.04 -19.73 17.45
C MET A 1 -9.25 -20.38 16.31
N LYS A 2 -9.95 -21.04 15.38
CA LYS A 2 -9.35 -21.65 14.18
C LYS A 2 -9.57 -20.76 12.95
N CYS A 3 -8.67 -20.84 11.98
CA CYS A 3 -8.81 -20.20 10.68
C CYS A 3 -10.02 -20.79 9.96
N ARG A 4 -10.92 -19.93 9.45
CA ARG A 4 -12.12 -20.33 8.72
C ARG A 4 -11.84 -21.14 7.46
N VAL A 5 -10.69 -20.92 6.82
CA VAL A 5 -10.34 -21.54 5.53
C VAL A 5 -9.68 -22.90 5.71
N CYS A 6 -8.64 -22.99 6.55
CA CYS A 6 -7.84 -24.23 6.70
C CYS A 6 -7.88 -24.89 8.07
N GLY A 7 -8.59 -24.34 9.06
CA GLY A 7 -8.66 -24.90 10.41
C GLY A 7 -7.42 -24.71 11.29
N ALA A 8 -6.31 -24.18 10.76
CA ALA A 8 -5.09 -23.88 11.52
C ALA A 8 -5.33 -22.83 12.62
N LYS A 9 -4.35 -22.60 13.52
CA LYS A 9 -4.45 -21.56 14.55
C LYS A 9 -4.63 -20.18 13.92
N ALA A 10 -5.71 -19.49 14.26
CA ALA A 10 -5.95 -18.14 13.77
C ALA A 10 -5.00 -17.12 14.43
N LYS A 11 -4.59 -16.11 13.66
CA LYS A 11 -3.78 -14.96 14.09
C LYS A 11 -4.59 -13.67 14.12
N VAL A 12 -5.59 -13.55 13.24
CA VAL A 12 -6.45 -12.36 13.13
C VAL A 12 -7.90 -12.77 13.38
N HIS A 13 -8.61 -12.00 14.20
CA HIS A 13 -10.03 -12.15 14.46
C HIS A 13 -10.79 -10.88 14.01
N LEU A 14 -11.65 -11.02 13.01
CA LEU A 14 -12.51 -9.95 12.50
C LEU A 14 -13.85 -9.96 13.25
N ARG A 15 -13.94 -9.14 14.30
CA ARG A 15 -15.11 -9.07 15.19
C ARG A 15 -16.41 -8.77 14.43
N TYR A 16 -16.37 -7.83 13.47
CA TYR A 16 -17.56 -7.42 12.70
C TYR A 16 -18.18 -8.53 11.84
N ALA A 17 -17.38 -9.56 11.50
CA ALA A 17 -17.81 -10.69 10.67
C ALA A 17 -17.80 -12.01 11.45
N ASN A 18 -17.57 -11.95 12.76
CA ASN A 18 -17.42 -13.10 13.66
C ASN A 18 -16.57 -14.23 13.05
N THR A 19 -15.41 -13.88 12.47
CA THR A 19 -14.59 -14.83 11.72
C THR A 19 -13.10 -14.61 11.97
N ALA A 20 -12.30 -15.67 11.86
CA ALA A 20 -10.89 -15.62 12.14
C ALA A 20 -10.07 -16.31 11.04
N PHE A 21 -8.85 -15.81 10.82
CA PHE A 21 -7.94 -16.27 9.77
C PHE A 21 -6.55 -16.54 10.34
N CYS A 22 -5.84 -17.52 9.76
CA CYS A 22 -4.38 -17.54 9.88
C CYS A 22 -3.79 -16.41 9.02
N GLU A 23 -2.49 -16.16 9.16
CA GLU A 23 -1.80 -15.08 8.47
C GLU A 23 -1.99 -15.11 6.95
N LYS A 24 -1.67 -16.24 6.30
CA LYS A 24 -1.86 -16.43 4.86
C LYS A 24 -3.28 -16.11 4.39
N HIS A 25 -4.29 -16.74 4.99
CA HIS A 25 -5.67 -16.57 4.55
C HIS A 25 -6.25 -15.19 4.91
N PHE A 26 -5.64 -14.47 5.87
CA PHE A 26 -6.00 -13.08 6.15
C PHE A 26 -5.52 -12.18 5.01
N ILE A 27 -4.27 -12.34 4.55
CA ILE A 27 -3.70 -11.58 3.43
C ILE A 27 -4.54 -11.81 2.16
N GLU A 28 -4.81 -13.07 1.80
CA GLU A 28 -5.66 -13.41 0.65
C GLU A 28 -7.11 -12.87 0.78
N PHE A 29 -7.64 -12.84 2.01
CA PHE A 29 -8.95 -12.22 2.26
C PHE A 29 -8.90 -10.71 2.03
N PHE A 30 -7.84 -10.05 2.50
CA PHE A 30 -7.67 -8.61 2.39
C PHE A 30 -7.48 -8.18 0.93
N GLU A 31 -6.60 -8.82 0.18
CA GLU A 31 -6.37 -8.57 -1.25
C GLU A 31 -7.65 -8.73 -2.08
N ARG A 32 -8.41 -9.82 -1.85
CA ARG A 32 -9.71 -10.02 -2.51
C ARG A 32 -10.72 -8.93 -2.16
N ARG A 33 -10.69 -8.40 -0.93
CA ARG A 33 -11.59 -7.32 -0.53
C ARG A 33 -11.24 -6.02 -1.23
N VAL A 34 -9.95 -5.71 -1.41
CA VAL A 34 -9.49 -4.55 -2.19
C VAL A 34 -9.88 -4.70 -3.65
N LYS A 35 -9.58 -5.85 -4.29
CA LYS A 35 -9.97 -6.15 -5.68
C LYS A 35 -11.47 -5.95 -5.92
N ARG A 36 -12.32 -6.51 -5.06
CA ARG A 36 -13.78 -6.35 -5.15
C ARG A 36 -14.23 -4.90 -5.06
N THR A 37 -13.53 -4.08 -4.26
CA THR A 37 -13.83 -2.65 -4.14
C THR A 37 -13.48 -1.93 -5.44
N ILE A 38 -12.28 -2.18 -5.98
CA ILE A 38 -11.83 -1.63 -7.26
C ILE A 38 -12.82 -1.99 -8.38
N GLU A 39 -13.19 -3.26 -8.51
CA GLU A 39 -14.13 -3.73 -9.53
C GLU A 39 -15.54 -3.13 -9.36
N ARG A 40 -16.04 -3.08 -8.13
CA ARG A 40 -17.38 -2.55 -7.83
C ARG A 40 -17.52 -1.08 -8.24
N PHE A 41 -16.48 -0.29 -8.00
CA PHE A 41 -16.49 1.14 -8.27
C PHE A 41 -15.78 1.52 -9.57
N LYS A 42 -15.30 0.53 -10.34
CA LYS A 42 -14.55 0.73 -11.60
C LYS A 42 -13.40 1.72 -11.41
N MET A 43 -12.60 1.52 -10.36
CA MET A 43 -11.53 2.47 -9.99
C MET A 43 -10.29 2.33 -10.86
N ILE A 44 -10.01 1.12 -11.35
CA ILE A 44 -8.82 0.78 -12.13
C ILE A 44 -9.26 -0.22 -13.20
N GLU A 45 -8.89 0.03 -14.45
CA GLU A 45 -9.13 -0.80 -15.61
C GLU A 45 -7.82 -1.39 -16.17
N LYS A 46 -7.96 -2.35 -17.07
CA LYS A 46 -6.83 -2.99 -17.74
C LYS A 46 -6.07 -1.96 -18.57
N GLY A 47 -4.74 -1.93 -18.43
CA GLY A 47 -3.84 -1.03 -19.15
C GLY A 47 -3.67 0.35 -18.49
N ASP A 48 -4.35 0.62 -17.37
CA ASP A 48 -4.18 1.86 -16.62
C ASP A 48 -2.75 2.00 -16.08
N LYS A 49 -2.31 3.25 -15.92
CA LYS A 49 -1.09 3.61 -15.19
C LYS A 49 -1.48 4.31 -13.90
N VAL A 50 -1.31 3.61 -12.78
CA VAL A 50 -1.78 4.05 -11.47
C VAL A 50 -0.64 4.63 -10.65
N VAL A 51 -0.78 5.88 -10.24
CA VAL A 51 0.13 6.51 -9.29
C VAL A 51 -0.34 6.26 -7.86
N VAL A 52 0.54 5.72 -7.02
CA VAL A 52 0.25 5.50 -5.60
C VAL A 52 1.06 6.47 -4.77
N ALA A 53 0.38 7.41 -4.10
CA ALA A 53 1.00 8.32 -3.15
C ALA A 53 1.33 7.57 -1.85
N VAL A 54 2.61 7.56 -1.48
CA VAL A 54 3.13 6.81 -0.32
C VAL A 54 3.91 7.74 0.60
N SER A 55 3.42 7.83 1.83
CA SER A 55 3.93 8.71 2.88
C SER A 55 4.97 8.05 3.79
N GLY A 56 5.27 6.77 3.60
CA GLY A 56 6.01 5.93 4.55
C GLY A 56 5.13 5.37 5.68
N GLY A 57 3.85 5.76 5.76
CA GLY A 57 2.90 5.22 6.71
C GLY A 57 2.37 3.84 6.34
N LYS A 58 1.93 3.07 7.34
CA LYS A 58 1.41 1.70 7.17
C LYS A 58 0.27 1.59 6.16
N ASP A 59 -0.61 2.58 6.08
CA ASP A 59 -1.81 2.53 5.25
C ASP A 59 -1.46 2.63 3.76
N SER A 60 -0.61 3.60 3.39
CA SER A 60 -0.16 3.78 2.00
C SER A 60 0.81 2.68 1.56
N LEU A 61 1.64 2.16 2.47
CA LEU A 61 2.49 1.00 2.20
C LEU A 61 1.67 -0.30 2.00
N ALA A 62 0.65 -0.53 2.83
CA ALA A 62 -0.24 -1.67 2.64
C ALA A 62 -1.03 -1.55 1.33
N LEU A 63 -1.46 -0.34 0.96
CA LEU A 63 -2.09 -0.09 -0.33
C LEU A 63 -1.14 -0.39 -1.49
N LEU A 64 0.10 0.11 -1.43
CA LEU A 64 1.11 -0.17 -2.46
C LEU A 64 1.34 -1.67 -2.62
N TYR A 65 1.51 -2.40 -1.52
CA TYR A 65 1.69 -3.85 -1.53
C TYR A 65 0.55 -4.54 -2.28
N VAL A 66 -0.69 -4.28 -1.86
CA VAL A 66 -1.86 -4.96 -2.44
C VAL A 66 -2.06 -4.56 -3.90
N LEU A 67 -1.90 -3.28 -4.25
CA LEU A 67 -2.02 -2.87 -5.64
C LEU A 67 -0.93 -3.51 -6.50
N ASN A 68 0.31 -3.66 -6.01
CA ASN A 68 1.39 -4.35 -6.74
C ASN A 68 1.12 -5.84 -6.96
N GLU A 69 0.43 -6.53 -6.06
CA GLU A 69 -0.02 -7.90 -6.34
C GLU A 69 -1.20 -7.92 -7.32
N LEU A 70 -2.12 -6.96 -7.21
CA LEU A 70 -3.28 -6.85 -8.09
C LEU A 70 -2.92 -6.43 -9.52
N SER A 71 -1.88 -5.61 -9.70
CA SER A 71 -1.42 -5.15 -11.01
C SER A 71 -1.03 -6.30 -11.93
N LYS A 72 -0.42 -7.35 -11.37
CA LYS A 72 -0.02 -8.57 -12.08
C LYS A 72 -1.22 -9.39 -12.59
N VAL A 73 -2.34 -9.35 -11.88
CA VAL A 73 -3.53 -10.17 -12.21
C VAL A 73 -4.64 -9.38 -12.91
N MET A 74 -4.65 -8.06 -12.76
CA MET A 74 -5.60 -7.15 -13.43
C MET A 74 -4.98 -6.43 -14.64
N ASP A 75 -3.67 -6.61 -14.86
CA ASP A 75 -2.90 -6.09 -16.01
C ASP A 75 -2.94 -4.55 -16.11
N PHE A 76 -2.41 -3.89 -15.07
CA PHE A 76 -2.18 -2.44 -15.02
C PHE A 76 -0.77 -2.14 -14.50
N GLU A 77 -0.29 -0.91 -14.69
CA GLU A 77 1.05 -0.46 -14.24
C GLU A 77 0.95 0.36 -12.95
N ILE A 78 2.02 0.33 -12.13
CA ILE A 78 2.12 1.13 -10.91
C ILE A 78 3.38 1.97 -10.91
N LEU A 79 3.22 3.23 -10.51
CA LEU A 79 4.31 4.11 -10.11
C LEU A 79 4.06 4.61 -8.68
N ALA A 80 5.01 4.37 -7.77
CA ALA A 80 4.92 4.92 -6.42
C ALA A 80 5.52 6.33 -6.34
N VAL A 81 4.90 7.21 -5.57
CA VAL A 81 5.38 8.59 -5.40
C VAL A 81 5.40 8.97 -3.92
N THR A 82 6.53 9.50 -3.46
CA THR A 82 6.65 10.16 -2.16
C THR A 82 6.96 11.63 -2.36
N ILE A 83 6.26 12.49 -1.60
CA ILE A 83 6.60 13.90 -1.49
C ILE A 83 7.36 14.08 -0.17
N ASP A 84 8.63 14.48 -0.26
CA ASP A 84 9.41 14.92 0.88
C ASP A 84 8.98 16.35 1.25
N LEU A 85 8.37 16.47 2.43
CA LEU A 85 7.82 17.74 2.94
C LEU A 85 8.89 18.64 3.55
N GLY A 86 10.11 18.15 3.78
CA GLY A 86 11.18 18.89 4.45
C GLY A 86 10.95 19.11 5.95
N ILE A 87 10.15 18.26 6.61
CA ILE A 87 9.87 18.33 8.06
C ILE A 87 10.97 17.60 8.83
N GLY A 88 12.07 18.30 9.10
CA GLY A 88 13.25 17.80 9.84
C GLY A 88 13.57 16.32 9.66
N GLU A 89 13.73 15.59 10.77
CA GLU A 89 14.01 14.15 10.77
C GLU A 89 12.78 13.29 10.42
N TYR A 90 11.57 13.83 10.58
CA TYR A 90 10.34 13.10 10.27
C TYR A 90 10.25 12.78 8.78
N SER A 91 10.44 13.78 7.91
CA SER A 91 10.37 13.56 6.47
C SER A 91 11.48 12.65 5.96
N LYS A 92 12.70 12.78 6.48
CA LYS A 92 13.82 11.86 6.14
C LYS A 92 13.45 10.41 6.44
N LEU A 93 12.96 10.13 7.65
CA LEU A 93 12.57 8.78 8.04
C LEU A 93 11.41 8.26 7.18
N SER A 94 10.42 9.10 6.88
CA SER A 94 9.30 8.74 5.99
C SER A 94 9.78 8.35 4.59
N VAL A 95 10.71 9.12 4.01
CA VAL A 95 11.31 8.83 2.70
C VAL A 95 12.12 7.53 2.73
N GLU A 96 12.96 7.33 3.75
CA GLU A 96 13.75 6.10 3.90
C GLU A 96 12.86 4.85 4.00
N ILE A 97 11.78 4.93 4.79
CA ILE A 97 10.81 3.84 4.92
C ILE A 97 10.13 3.56 3.58
N ALA A 98 9.68 4.59 2.87
CA ALA A 98 9.06 4.44 1.56
C ALA A 98 10.02 3.79 0.57
N GLU A 99 11.24 4.32 0.46
CA GLU A 99 12.26 3.84 -0.48
C GLU A 99 12.65 2.37 -0.23
N LYS A 100 12.82 1.99 1.04
CA LYS A 100 13.08 0.60 1.43
C LYS A 100 11.98 -0.34 0.94
N ASN A 101 10.72 0.08 1.05
CA ASN A 101 9.58 -0.72 0.60
C ASN A 101 9.49 -0.78 -0.93
N TYR A 102 9.77 0.32 -1.65
CA TYR A 102 9.83 0.30 -3.12
C TYR A 102 10.84 -0.71 -3.63
N LYS A 103 12.05 -0.68 -3.06
CA LYS A 103 13.14 -1.62 -3.38
C LYS A 103 12.76 -3.07 -3.07
N HIS A 104 12.11 -3.30 -1.92
CA HIS A 104 11.65 -4.63 -1.53
C HIS A 104 10.58 -5.19 -2.47
N LEU A 105 9.62 -4.35 -2.86
CA LEU A 105 8.50 -4.73 -3.74
C LEU A 105 8.86 -4.68 -5.23
N ARG A 106 10.02 -4.11 -5.58
CA ARG A 106 10.50 -3.90 -6.95
C ARG A 106 9.52 -3.11 -7.81
N VAL A 107 9.00 -2.02 -7.23
CA VAL A 107 8.08 -1.10 -7.90
C VAL A 107 8.85 0.14 -8.34
N ASP A 108 8.56 0.65 -9.53
CA ASP A 108 9.09 1.93 -9.99
C ASP A 108 8.61 3.07 -9.09
N TYR A 109 9.49 4.01 -8.80
CA TYR A 109 9.17 5.09 -7.88
C TYR A 109 9.79 6.43 -8.24
N ARG A 110 9.20 7.49 -7.70
CA ARG A 110 9.73 8.86 -7.69
C ARG A 110 9.64 9.45 -6.30
N ILE A 111 10.68 10.18 -5.92
CA ILE A 111 10.68 11.04 -4.73
C ILE A 111 10.73 12.47 -5.26
N VAL A 112 9.82 13.31 -4.78
CA VAL A 112 9.70 14.72 -5.13
C VAL A 112 9.94 15.51 -3.87
N GLU A 113 10.90 16.43 -3.87
CA GLU A 113 11.22 17.23 -2.70
C GLU A 113 10.59 18.61 -2.81
N LEU A 114 9.85 19.06 -1.78
CA LEU A 114 9.24 20.40 -1.80
C LEU A 114 10.30 21.51 -1.91
N LYS A 115 11.50 21.29 -1.36
CA LYS A 115 12.62 22.24 -1.46
C LYS A 115 12.95 22.62 -2.90
N ASP A 116 12.71 21.72 -3.87
CA ASP A 116 12.94 21.98 -5.30
C ASP A 116 11.97 23.03 -5.86
N TYR A 117 10.89 23.31 -5.13
CA TYR A 117 9.89 24.35 -5.42
C TYR A 117 10.10 25.63 -4.58
N GLY A 118 11.20 25.73 -3.84
CA GLY A 118 11.59 26.92 -3.11
C GLY A 118 10.98 27.08 -1.72
N PHE A 119 10.37 26.03 -1.16
CA PHE A 119 9.87 26.03 0.22
C PHE A 119 9.86 24.61 0.81
N THR A 120 9.85 24.52 2.14
CA THR A 120 9.50 23.32 2.90
C THR A 120 8.29 23.59 3.78
N ILE A 121 7.68 22.56 4.36
CA ILE A 121 6.59 22.76 5.32
C ILE A 121 7.10 23.34 6.64
N ASP A 122 8.36 23.07 7.03
CA ASP A 122 8.95 23.65 8.26
C ASP A 122 9.18 25.16 8.16
N GLU A 123 9.24 25.71 6.95
CA GLU A 123 9.48 27.13 6.67
C GLU A 123 8.20 27.98 6.62
N VAL A 124 7.01 27.36 6.72
CA VAL A 124 5.69 28.01 6.64
C VAL A 124 4.98 27.97 7.99
#